data_AF-A0A8C5PQ44-F1
#
_entry.id   AF-A0A8C5PQ44-F1
#
_cell.length_a   1.000
_cell.length_b   1.000
_cell.length_c   1.000
_cell.angle_alpha   90.00
_cell.angle_beta   90.00
_cell.angle_gamma   90.00
#
_symmetry.space_group_name_H-M   'P 1'
#
loop_
_entity.id
_entity.type
_entity.pdbx_description
1 polymer ?
#
loop_
_entity_poly.entity_id
_entity_poly.type
_entity_poly.pdbx_seq_one_letter_code
_entity_poly.pdbx_strand_id
1 'polypeptide(L)'
;MGTVEMNPIGAVMLSKKREIPSRDCTACPMQRTVVVAGGGISGLTACYHLAKDASVSKVILLEASNRLGGWMRTTRTDDGAIFEHGPRGIRPAGAVGKNTLCMVSGLGLEKKILPVLRSQPAAKNRYLYVNKALHKLPSSIGGVLRTIPPFTKPLFTCGLRDLVASRGTREDESIHEFVTRRFGKELADIVIDSLCRGVFAGDCRTLSLRSCFPFLYEAERRKRSVILGLATGGDRSPQPDSALIRKATEEKWSQWSLQGGLQTLSEALEDFIKEKGVEIHKDSPVTSLERTPDNRWKIMLPGGSIIADHLFGAVPAKVLSQLLPPSAGPMVSNLSQMSSATVAVVNLEYDGEALPVSGFGHLIPSFEDRALLGIVYDSLAFPQHNRSGSSSTRITVMIGGAWFESTFGDSVSSEKLLHLATEAAAVQLGLRGTPSRAIINLNKKALPASSSSIIYRSASLVHLMKGFLLMTVFIMPGNLYSASLVTRGKTRNRTGPQLVQKLNNVYTKANISIVLLHRDTTTIKYLFCRKKNALGQKIHPLERPSFLDKGESKNVHPPLIPIWIDKVYRGHKTCITASVFNQDLSESKIPFLVAENIGLT
;
A
#
# COMPACT_ATOMS: atom_id res chain seq x y z
N MET A 1 3.29 13.75 -100.74
CA MET A 1 4.51 13.07 -101.22
C MET A 1 4.69 11.78 -100.43
N GLY A 2 4.77 10.65 -101.14
CA GLY A 2 5.66 9.54 -100.77
C GLY A 2 5.20 8.56 -99.69
N THR A 3 4.58 7.49 -100.15
CA THR A 3 4.40 6.14 -99.57
C THR A 3 5.70 5.45 -99.11
N VAL A 4 5.61 4.55 -98.11
CA VAL A 4 5.85 3.07 -98.18
C VAL A 4 6.23 2.49 -96.79
N GLU A 5 5.68 1.30 -96.54
CA GLU A 5 5.81 0.37 -95.41
C GLU A 5 7.25 0.01 -94.97
N MET A 6 7.40 -0.46 -93.72
CA MET A 6 7.97 -1.77 -93.34
C MET A 6 7.84 -2.02 -91.83
N ASN A 7 7.31 -3.19 -91.44
CA ASN A 7 7.51 -3.87 -90.14
C ASN A 7 8.59 -4.96 -90.37
N PRO A 8 9.37 -5.50 -89.38
CA PRO A 8 8.81 -6.11 -88.16
C PRO A 8 9.75 -6.28 -86.90
N ILE A 9 9.15 -6.81 -85.81
CA ILE A 9 9.71 -7.62 -84.68
C ILE A 9 10.61 -6.96 -83.60
N GLY A 10 10.13 -7.01 -82.34
CA GLY A 10 10.93 -6.94 -81.12
C GLY A 10 10.07 -7.03 -79.86
N ALA A 11 10.03 -8.20 -79.22
CA ALA A 11 9.13 -8.58 -78.13
C ALA A 11 9.41 -7.90 -76.77
N VAL A 12 8.37 -7.51 -76.03
CA VAL A 12 8.40 -7.40 -74.55
C VAL A 12 7.02 -7.75 -73.96
N MET A 13 6.97 -8.79 -73.11
CA MET A 13 5.80 -9.21 -72.33
C MET A 13 5.35 -8.13 -71.34
N LEU A 14 4.06 -7.76 -71.35
CA LEU A 14 3.40 -7.02 -70.28
C LEU A 14 2.68 -8.01 -69.34
N SER A 15 3.21 -8.19 -68.14
CA SER A 15 2.56 -8.92 -67.04
C SER A 15 1.95 -7.93 -66.05
N LYS A 16 0.61 -8.02 -65.89
CA LYS A 16 -0.22 -7.25 -64.95
C LYS A 16 0.29 -7.35 -63.50
N LYS A 17 0.68 -6.23 -62.90
CA LYS A 17 0.79 -6.11 -61.44
C LYS A 17 -0.57 -5.75 -60.84
N ARG A 18 -1.08 -6.64 -59.97
CA ARG A 18 -2.22 -6.40 -59.08
C ARG A 18 -1.88 -5.28 -58.09
N GLU A 19 -2.75 -4.29 -57.99
CA GLU A 19 -2.76 -3.32 -56.89
C GLU A 19 -3.16 -4.03 -55.58
N ILE A 20 -2.40 -3.76 -54.52
CA ILE A 20 -2.71 -4.15 -53.14
C ILE A 20 -3.22 -2.88 -52.45
N PRO A 21 -4.42 -2.83 -51.87
CA PRO A 21 -4.86 -1.65 -51.13
C PRO A 21 -4.08 -1.54 -49.83
N SER A 22 -3.47 -0.38 -49.60
CA SER A 22 -2.84 0.01 -48.35
C SER A 22 -3.87 0.06 -47.22
N ARG A 23 -3.82 -0.91 -46.31
CA ARG A 23 -4.47 -0.82 -45.00
C ARG A 23 -3.58 0.01 -44.07
N ASP A 24 -3.60 1.32 -44.23
CA ASP A 24 -3.25 2.23 -43.14
C ASP A 24 -4.54 2.64 -42.42
N CYS A 25 -5.08 1.71 -41.62
CA CYS A 25 -5.97 2.06 -40.53
C CYS A 25 -5.09 2.42 -39.35
N THR A 26 -4.70 3.69 -39.23
CA THR A 26 -4.28 4.24 -37.94
C THR A 26 -5.48 4.13 -37.01
N ALA A 27 -5.52 3.07 -36.21
CA ALA A 27 -6.53 2.90 -35.18
C ALA A 27 -6.51 4.16 -34.31
N CYS A 28 -7.58 4.95 -34.39
CA CYS A 28 -7.84 6.01 -33.42
C CYS A 28 -7.69 5.36 -32.04
N PRO A 29 -6.82 5.88 -31.14
CA PRO A 29 -6.65 5.27 -29.83
C PRO A 29 -8.02 5.18 -29.18
N MET A 30 -8.51 3.95 -28.93
CA MET A 30 -9.84 3.75 -28.37
C MET A 30 -9.96 4.60 -27.11
N GLN A 31 -10.89 5.55 -27.14
CA GLN A 31 -11.19 6.44 -26.05
C GLN A 31 -11.72 5.62 -24.87
N ARG A 32 -10.90 5.45 -23.82
CA ARG A 32 -11.27 4.66 -22.63
C ARG A 32 -11.95 5.52 -21.59
N THR A 33 -13.08 5.05 -21.08
CA THR A 33 -13.79 5.60 -19.92
C THR A 33 -13.46 4.77 -18.68
N VAL A 34 -12.99 5.43 -17.62
CA VAL A 34 -12.67 4.80 -16.34
C VAL A 34 -13.53 5.40 -15.25
N VAL A 35 -14.23 4.55 -14.51
CA VAL A 35 -14.97 4.94 -13.30
C VAL A 35 -14.13 4.62 -12.07
N VAL A 36 -14.07 5.55 -11.12
CA VAL A 36 -13.46 5.38 -9.80
C VAL A 36 -14.57 5.44 -8.77
N ALA A 37 -14.77 4.35 -8.02
CA ALA A 37 -15.77 4.30 -6.95
C ALA A 37 -15.09 4.54 -5.60
N GLY A 38 -15.44 5.64 -4.93
CA GLY A 38 -14.90 6.08 -3.64
C GLY A 38 -13.99 7.30 -3.76
N GLY A 39 -14.41 8.42 -3.18
CA GLY A 39 -13.75 9.73 -3.18
C GLY A 39 -12.76 9.96 -2.04
N GLY A 40 -12.25 8.90 -1.42
CA GLY A 40 -11.16 9.00 -0.44
C GLY A 40 -9.79 9.23 -1.09
N ILE A 41 -8.72 9.28 -0.28
CA ILE A 41 -7.36 9.55 -0.80
C ILE A 41 -6.92 8.55 -1.89
N SER A 42 -7.28 7.26 -1.78
CA SER A 42 -7.02 6.26 -2.82
C SER A 42 -7.70 6.60 -4.15
N GLY A 43 -8.97 6.99 -4.13
CA GLY A 43 -9.71 7.34 -5.34
C GLY A 43 -9.23 8.66 -5.95
N LEU A 44 -8.99 9.68 -5.11
CA LEU A 44 -8.45 10.97 -5.55
C LEU A 44 -7.07 10.82 -6.20
N THR A 45 -6.18 10.01 -5.62
CA THR A 45 -4.85 9.75 -6.20
C THR A 45 -4.93 8.91 -7.47
N ALA A 46 -5.86 7.96 -7.56
CA ALA A 46 -6.15 7.24 -8.80
C ALA A 46 -6.60 8.20 -9.91
N CYS A 47 -7.56 9.08 -9.63
CA CYS A 47 -8.00 10.12 -10.57
C CYS A 47 -6.84 11.05 -10.99
N TYR A 48 -6.00 11.48 -10.04
CA TYR A 48 -4.83 12.31 -10.32
C TYR A 48 -3.86 11.66 -11.33
N HIS A 49 -3.62 10.35 -11.22
CA HIS A 49 -2.76 9.63 -12.15
C HIS A 49 -3.46 9.33 -13.48
N LEU A 50 -4.73 8.91 -13.46
CA LEU A 50 -5.53 8.62 -14.65
C LEU A 50 -5.73 9.87 -15.52
N ALA A 51 -5.96 11.02 -14.90
CA ALA A 51 -6.12 12.30 -15.61
C ALA A 51 -4.83 12.80 -16.30
N LYS A 52 -3.67 12.22 -15.96
CA LYS A 52 -2.38 12.48 -16.62
C LYS A 52 -2.06 11.45 -17.70
N ASP A 53 -2.84 10.38 -17.81
CA ASP A 53 -2.61 9.32 -18.79
C ASP A 53 -3.35 9.63 -20.09
N ALA A 54 -2.59 9.92 -21.15
CA ALA A 54 -3.14 10.22 -22.47
C ALA A 54 -3.93 9.06 -23.11
N SER A 55 -3.85 7.85 -22.55
CA SER A 55 -4.66 6.70 -23.00
C SER A 55 -6.05 6.63 -22.37
N VAL A 56 -6.35 7.49 -21.40
CA VAL A 56 -7.65 7.60 -20.72
C VAL A 56 -8.35 8.86 -21.21
N SER A 57 -9.51 8.68 -21.83
CA SER A 57 -10.27 9.79 -22.42
C SER A 57 -11.26 10.44 -21.46
N LYS A 58 -11.81 9.66 -20.52
CA LYS A 58 -12.82 10.11 -19.57
C LYS A 58 -12.59 9.42 -18.23
N VAL A 59 -12.58 10.21 -17.16
CA VAL A 59 -12.53 9.71 -15.79
C VAL A 59 -13.76 10.22 -15.05
N ILE A 60 -14.46 9.32 -14.37
CA ILE A 60 -15.65 9.64 -13.56
C ILE A 60 -15.38 9.17 -12.13
N LEU A 61 -15.44 10.07 -11.16
CA LEU A 61 -15.32 9.78 -9.73
C LEU A 61 -16.72 9.78 -9.10
N LEU A 62 -17.08 8.66 -8.47
CA LEU A 62 -18.35 8.47 -7.77
C LEU A 62 -18.08 8.38 -6.27
N GLU A 63 -18.63 9.30 -5.50
CA GLU A 63 -18.54 9.33 -4.04
C GLU A 63 -19.94 9.27 -3.41
N ALA A 64 -20.10 8.40 -2.42
CA ALA A 64 -21.38 8.17 -1.76
C ALA A 64 -21.78 9.33 -0.84
N SER A 65 -20.83 10.01 -0.22
CA SER A 65 -21.09 11.16 0.66
C SER A 65 -21.06 12.49 -0.11
N ASN A 66 -21.39 13.57 0.60
CA ASN A 66 -21.35 14.93 0.09
C ASN A 66 -19.93 15.55 0.05
N ARG A 67 -18.87 14.79 0.39
CA ARG A 67 -17.49 15.30 0.45
C ARG A 67 -16.45 14.29 -0.04
N LEU A 68 -15.32 14.80 -0.53
CA LEU A 68 -14.15 13.99 -0.85
C LEU A 68 -13.15 13.97 0.32
N GLY A 69 -12.13 13.12 0.21
CA GLY A 69 -11.03 12.98 1.17
C GLY A 69 -11.17 11.79 2.13
N GLY A 70 -12.38 11.24 2.30
CA GLY A 70 -12.62 10.11 3.19
C GLY A 70 -12.17 10.40 4.63
N TRP A 71 -11.35 9.51 5.21
CA TRP A 71 -10.81 9.67 6.56
C TRP A 71 -9.85 10.86 6.74
N MET A 72 -9.33 11.43 5.65
CA MET A 72 -8.55 12.67 5.68
C MET A 72 -9.50 13.86 5.88
N ARG A 73 -9.73 14.21 7.14
CA ARG A 73 -10.69 15.23 7.54
C ARG A 73 -10.10 16.09 8.66
N THR A 74 -10.24 17.39 8.50
CA THR A 74 -9.67 18.41 9.39
C THR A 74 -10.76 19.39 9.81
N THR A 75 -10.87 19.70 11.10
CA THR A 75 -11.59 20.90 11.57
C THR A 75 -10.62 22.07 11.68
N ARG A 76 -11.00 23.21 11.10
CA ARG A 76 -10.30 24.48 11.20
C ARG A 76 -11.20 25.42 11.99
N THR A 77 -10.67 26.03 13.04
CA THR A 77 -11.44 26.90 13.92
C THR A 77 -11.11 28.36 13.66
N ASP A 78 -12.01 29.27 14.01
CA ASP A 78 -11.86 30.71 13.73
C ASP A 78 -10.69 31.34 14.48
N ASP A 79 -10.29 30.75 15.63
CA ASP A 79 -9.09 31.16 16.37
C ASP A 79 -7.79 30.54 15.81
N GLY A 80 -7.86 29.82 14.69
CA GLY A 80 -6.72 29.28 13.97
C GLY A 80 -6.29 27.88 14.38
N ALA A 81 -6.91 27.26 15.41
CA ALA A 81 -6.57 25.89 15.77
C ALA A 81 -7.04 24.88 14.72
N ILE A 82 -6.25 23.81 14.54
CA ILE A 82 -6.50 22.73 13.60
C ILE A 82 -6.64 21.41 14.35
N PHE A 83 -7.67 20.62 14.03
CA PHE A 83 -7.92 19.30 14.63
C PHE A 83 -8.11 18.24 13.55
N GLU A 84 -7.36 17.14 13.65
CA GLU A 84 -7.37 16.07 12.67
C GLU A 84 -8.26 14.91 13.14
N HIS A 85 -9.21 14.51 12.29
CA HIS A 85 -10.18 13.45 12.60
C HIS A 85 -9.74 12.06 12.12
N GLY A 86 -8.56 11.97 11.53
CA GLY A 86 -7.94 10.74 11.07
C GLY A 86 -6.41 10.91 11.02
N PRO A 87 -5.80 10.91 9.83
CA PRO A 87 -4.36 11.13 9.70
C PRO A 87 -3.98 12.55 10.11
N ARG A 88 -2.81 12.67 10.73
CA ARG A 88 -2.27 13.96 11.19
C ARG A 88 -0.86 14.30 10.68
N GLY A 89 -0.11 13.28 10.26
CA GLY A 89 1.23 13.46 9.71
C GLY A 89 1.60 12.33 8.76
N ILE A 90 2.41 12.66 7.75
CA ILE A 90 2.88 11.71 6.74
C ILE A 90 4.40 11.59 6.86
N ARG A 91 4.93 10.37 6.74
CA ARG A 91 6.38 10.13 6.77
C ARG A 91 6.99 10.30 5.37
N PRO A 92 8.14 10.97 5.23
CA PRO A 92 8.80 11.18 3.93
C PRO A 92 9.70 10.00 3.52
N ALA A 93 9.86 8.99 4.38
CA ALA A 93 10.82 7.90 4.21
C ALA A 93 10.36 6.86 3.18
N GLY A 94 11.33 6.21 2.52
CA GLY A 94 11.09 5.15 1.53
C GLY A 94 10.52 5.66 0.21
N ALA A 95 10.38 4.74 -0.77
CA ALA A 95 9.85 5.08 -2.08
C ALA A 95 8.45 5.70 -2.01
N VAL A 96 7.59 5.20 -1.12
CA VAL A 96 6.20 5.69 -0.95
C VAL A 96 6.17 7.11 -0.40
N GLY A 97 6.93 7.40 0.66
CA GLY A 97 7.01 8.75 1.23
C GLY A 97 7.54 9.76 0.22
N LYS A 98 8.54 9.37 -0.58
CA LYS A 98 9.07 10.22 -1.65
C LYS A 98 8.09 10.40 -2.80
N ASN A 99 7.36 9.36 -3.23
CA ASN A 99 6.31 9.50 -4.24
C ASN A 99 5.21 10.46 -3.77
N THR A 100 4.86 10.42 -2.48
CA THR A 100 3.92 11.36 -1.88
C THR A 100 4.45 12.79 -1.96
N LEU A 101 5.70 13.04 -1.56
CA LEU A 101 6.31 14.38 -1.70
C LEU A 101 6.42 14.84 -3.15
N CYS A 102 6.67 13.93 -4.09
CA CYS A 102 6.67 14.23 -5.53
C CYS A 102 5.27 14.69 -5.99
N MET A 103 4.21 13.99 -5.56
CA MET A 103 2.82 14.40 -5.83
C MET A 103 2.49 15.75 -5.19
N VAL A 104 2.87 15.96 -3.93
CA VAL A 104 2.69 17.25 -3.23
C VAL A 104 3.39 18.38 -3.97
N SER A 105 4.57 18.12 -4.54
CA SER A 105 5.26 19.09 -5.41
C SER A 105 4.47 19.34 -6.70
N GLY A 106 3.96 18.28 -7.33
CA GLY A 106 3.10 18.37 -8.51
C GLY A 106 1.76 19.08 -8.29
N LEU A 107 1.35 19.26 -7.03
CA LEU A 107 0.15 20.02 -6.60
C LEU A 107 0.49 21.45 -6.15
N GLY A 108 1.76 21.86 -6.16
CA GLY A 108 2.17 23.22 -5.77
C GLY A 108 2.01 23.51 -4.26
N LEU A 109 2.05 22.48 -3.41
CA LEU A 109 1.81 22.61 -1.97
C LEU A 109 3.07 22.82 -1.12
N GLU A 110 4.24 22.99 -1.73
CA GLU A 110 5.54 23.01 -1.05
C GLU A 110 5.62 24.10 0.03
N LYS A 111 5.04 25.27 -0.25
CA LYS A 111 5.01 26.42 0.69
C LYS A 111 4.09 26.21 1.88
N LYS A 112 3.16 25.24 1.79
CA LYS A 112 2.18 24.93 2.85
C LYS A 112 2.66 23.83 3.79
N ILE A 113 3.84 23.25 3.59
CA ILE A 113 4.32 22.14 4.42
C ILE A 113 4.76 22.61 5.80
N LEU A 114 4.36 21.84 6.81
CA LEU A 114 4.85 21.89 8.17
C LEU A 114 5.68 20.63 8.46
N PRO A 115 7.02 20.71 8.49
CA PRO A 115 7.86 19.56 8.77
C PRO A 115 8.15 19.39 10.26
N VAL A 116 8.27 18.14 10.70
CA VAL A 116 8.79 17.78 12.02
C VAL A 116 10.18 17.19 11.86
N LEU A 117 11.20 17.89 12.34
CA LEU A 117 12.60 17.51 12.16
C LEU A 117 12.99 16.39 13.13
N ARG A 118 13.86 15.46 12.70
CA ARG A 118 14.38 14.39 13.58
C ARG A 118 15.12 14.89 14.82
N SER A 119 15.54 16.15 14.84
CA SER A 119 16.15 16.80 16.01
C SER A 119 15.15 17.15 17.11
N GLN A 120 13.87 17.36 16.77
CA GLN A 120 12.83 17.82 17.68
C GLN A 120 12.33 16.71 18.62
N PRO A 121 11.88 17.04 19.85
CA PRO A 121 11.33 16.07 20.80
C PRO A 121 10.18 15.23 20.24
N ALA A 122 9.27 15.84 19.46
CA ALA A 122 8.17 15.15 18.81
C ALA A 122 8.62 14.07 17.80
N ALA A 123 9.85 14.15 17.28
CA ALA A 123 10.42 13.09 16.43
C ALA A 123 11.17 12.03 17.23
N LYS A 124 11.84 12.42 18.32
CA LYS A 124 12.75 11.56 19.10
C LYS A 124 12.05 10.71 20.16
N ASN A 125 11.06 11.28 20.81
CA ASN A 125 10.51 10.71 22.03
C ASN A 125 9.17 10.03 21.73
N ARG A 126 9.10 8.75 22.07
CA ARG A 126 7.88 7.93 22.09
C ARG A 126 7.77 7.31 23.46
N TYR A 127 6.57 7.25 24.00
CA TYR A 127 6.32 6.74 25.33
C TYR A 127 5.36 5.54 25.29
N LEU A 128 5.43 4.70 26.31
CA LEU A 128 4.45 3.67 26.61
C LEU A 128 3.88 3.95 27.99
N TYR A 129 2.57 3.84 28.15
CA TYR A 129 1.93 3.88 29.46
C TYR A 129 1.81 2.46 29.99
N VAL A 130 2.58 2.13 31.02
CA VAL A 130 2.62 0.79 31.64
C VAL A 130 2.74 0.96 33.15
N ASN A 131 2.05 0.12 33.92
CA ASN A 131 2.02 0.15 35.38
C ASN A 131 1.75 1.56 35.94
N LYS A 132 0.76 2.24 35.34
CA LYS A 132 0.34 3.60 35.69
C LYS A 132 1.40 4.69 35.49
N ALA A 133 2.44 4.45 34.69
CA ALA A 133 3.51 5.41 34.44
C ALA A 133 3.89 5.51 32.96
N LEU A 134 4.37 6.70 32.56
CA LEU A 134 4.91 6.94 31.22
C LEU A 134 6.39 6.53 31.15
N HIS A 135 6.68 5.55 30.30
CA HIS A 135 8.03 5.06 30.05
C HIS A 135 8.51 5.49 28.66
N LYS A 136 9.62 6.22 28.61
CA LYS A 136 10.22 6.64 27.35
C LYS A 136 10.91 5.45 26.66
N LEU A 137 10.54 5.19 25.41
CA LEU A 137 11.22 4.17 24.60
C LEU A 137 12.67 4.58 24.31
N PRO A 138 13.64 3.64 24.37
CA PRO A 138 15.03 3.93 24.08
C PRO A 138 15.23 4.44 22.64
N SER A 139 15.82 5.63 22.50
CA SER A 139 16.11 6.26 21.21
C SER A 139 17.60 6.24 20.84
N SER A 140 18.44 5.59 21.67
CA SER A 140 19.90 5.53 21.51
C SER A 140 20.42 4.13 21.84
N ILE A 141 21.61 3.80 21.32
CA ILE A 141 22.30 2.52 21.59
C ILE A 141 22.54 2.34 23.09
N GLY A 142 22.95 3.38 23.80
CA GLY A 142 23.15 3.32 25.25
C GLY A 142 21.88 2.94 26.01
N GLY A 143 20.71 3.36 25.54
CA GLY A 143 19.42 2.97 26.14
C GLY A 143 19.03 1.52 25.84
N VAL A 144 19.55 0.91 24.78
CA VAL A 144 19.33 -0.51 24.46
C VAL A 144 20.21 -1.43 25.32
N LEU A 145 21.38 -0.93 25.74
CA LEU A 145 22.34 -1.68 26.56
C LEU A 145 21.99 -1.70 28.05
N ARG A 146 21.20 -0.74 28.53
CA ARG A 146 20.75 -0.65 29.93
C ARG A 146 19.35 -1.24 30.07
N THR A 147 19.05 -1.80 31.25
CA THR A 147 17.67 -2.13 31.63
C THR A 147 16.94 -0.82 31.92
N ILE A 148 15.88 -0.56 31.16
CA ILE A 148 15.04 0.63 31.32
C ILE A 148 13.60 0.15 31.53
N PRO A 149 12.88 0.63 32.56
CA PRO A 149 11.47 0.32 32.73
C PRO A 149 10.66 0.62 31.44
N PRO A 150 9.66 -0.21 31.08
CA PRO A 150 9.09 -1.29 31.87
C PRO A 150 9.77 -2.66 31.65
N PHE A 151 10.95 -2.70 31.01
CA PHE A 151 11.62 -3.96 30.68
C PHE A 151 12.39 -4.54 31.87
N THR A 152 12.31 -5.86 32.03
CA THR A 152 13.01 -6.65 33.05
C THR A 152 14.47 -6.93 32.66
N LYS A 153 14.79 -6.87 31.36
CA LYS A 153 16.14 -7.07 30.83
C LYS A 153 16.51 -5.97 29.84
N PRO A 154 17.81 -5.73 29.60
CA PRO A 154 18.25 -4.84 28.54
C PRO A 154 17.77 -5.32 27.16
N LEU A 155 17.35 -4.40 26.30
CA LEU A 155 16.82 -4.73 24.97
C LEU A 155 17.86 -5.37 24.04
N PHE A 156 19.17 -5.21 24.29
CA PHE A 156 20.19 -5.92 23.50
C PHE A 156 20.05 -7.44 23.59
N THR A 157 19.51 -7.97 24.69
CA THR A 157 19.28 -9.40 24.86
C THR A 157 18.24 -9.94 23.88
N CYS A 158 17.24 -9.14 23.52
CA CYS A 158 16.30 -9.44 22.44
C CYS A 158 17.02 -9.57 21.09
N GLY A 159 18.03 -8.72 20.84
CA GLY A 159 18.83 -8.78 19.62
C GLY A 159 19.71 -10.02 19.52
N LEU A 160 20.33 -10.45 20.63
CA LEU A 160 21.07 -11.71 20.69
C LEU A 160 20.17 -12.90 20.40
N ARG A 161 18.94 -12.89 20.90
CA ARG A 161 17.94 -13.93 20.64
C ARG A 161 17.59 -14.04 19.15
N ASP A 162 17.45 -12.92 18.44
CA ASP A 162 17.14 -12.93 17.00
C ASP A 162 18.23 -13.63 16.16
N LEU A 163 19.50 -13.50 16.57
CA LEU A 163 20.64 -14.14 15.88
C LEU A 163 20.61 -15.67 15.96
N VAL A 164 20.07 -16.22 17.05
CA VAL A 164 20.00 -17.68 17.30
C VAL A 164 18.64 -18.29 17.00
N ALA A 165 17.58 -17.47 16.88
CA ALA A 165 16.22 -17.94 16.67
C ALA A 165 16.09 -18.75 15.36
N SER A 166 15.34 -19.85 15.43
CA SER A 166 14.97 -20.63 14.25
C SER A 166 14.07 -19.80 13.32
N ARG A 167 14.16 -20.07 12.02
CA ARG A 167 13.26 -19.47 11.03
C ARG A 167 11.86 -20.08 11.15
N GLY A 168 10.82 -19.27 10.97
CA GLY A 168 9.44 -19.77 10.88
C GLY A 168 9.25 -20.77 9.72
N THR A 169 8.54 -21.86 9.97
CA THR A 169 8.23 -22.90 8.98
C THR A 169 6.91 -22.68 8.26
N ARG A 170 6.01 -21.88 8.85
CA ARG A 170 4.71 -21.52 8.27
C ARG A 170 4.89 -20.46 7.18
N GLU A 171 4.00 -20.47 6.19
CA GLU A 171 3.96 -19.45 5.14
C GLU A 171 3.56 -18.05 5.65
N ASP A 172 2.91 -18.00 6.81
CA ASP A 172 2.56 -16.80 7.58
C ASP A 172 2.37 -17.16 9.07
N GLU A 173 2.52 -16.18 9.95
CA GLU A 173 2.28 -16.31 11.39
C GLU A 173 1.79 -14.96 11.93
N SER A 174 1.23 -14.93 13.15
CA SER A 174 0.84 -13.66 13.74
C SER A 174 2.07 -12.81 14.09
N ILE A 175 1.91 -11.49 14.10
CA ILE A 175 2.99 -10.58 14.51
C ILE A 175 3.47 -10.93 15.92
N HIS A 176 2.55 -11.25 16.84
CA HIS A 176 2.87 -11.60 18.22
C HIS A 176 3.70 -12.90 18.32
N GLU A 177 3.31 -13.97 17.62
CA GLU A 177 4.06 -15.24 17.61
C GLU A 177 5.48 -15.03 17.08
N PHE A 178 5.62 -14.30 15.97
CA PHE A 178 6.92 -14.01 15.37
C PHE A 178 7.85 -13.29 16.34
N VAL A 179 7.35 -12.21 16.98
CA VAL A 179 8.16 -11.41 17.89
C VAL A 179 8.45 -12.17 19.18
N THR A 180 7.48 -12.91 19.71
CA THR A 180 7.70 -13.76 20.90
C THR A 180 8.80 -14.77 20.65
N ARG A 181 8.78 -15.43 19.49
CA ARG A 181 9.80 -16.40 19.07
C ARG A 181 11.18 -15.75 18.95
N ARG A 182 11.27 -14.61 18.26
CA ARG A 182 12.55 -13.98 17.88
C ARG A 182 13.15 -13.04 18.91
N PHE A 183 12.33 -12.21 19.52
CA PHE A 183 12.76 -11.12 20.39
C PHE A 183 12.29 -11.29 21.84
N GLY A 184 11.36 -12.21 22.09
CA GLY A 184 10.87 -12.55 23.42
C GLY A 184 9.50 -11.95 23.73
N LYS A 185 8.84 -12.55 24.71
CA LYS A 185 7.46 -12.25 25.10
C LYS A 185 7.27 -10.80 25.57
N GLU A 186 8.23 -10.26 26.33
CA GLU A 186 8.15 -8.89 26.85
C GLU A 186 8.11 -7.84 25.72
N LEU A 187 8.96 -7.99 24.69
CA LEU A 187 8.91 -7.10 23.52
C LEU A 187 7.60 -7.27 22.74
N ALA A 188 7.10 -8.50 22.65
CA ALA A 188 5.84 -8.80 21.98
C ALA A 188 4.64 -8.14 22.69
N ASP A 189 4.51 -8.34 24.00
CA ASP A 189 3.36 -7.87 24.78
C ASP A 189 3.37 -6.37 25.06
N ILE A 190 4.56 -5.76 25.18
CA ILE A 190 4.66 -4.34 25.53
C ILE A 190 4.80 -3.49 24.27
N VAL A 191 5.84 -3.74 23.46
CA VAL A 191 6.20 -2.85 22.34
C VAL A 191 5.37 -3.15 21.11
N ILE A 192 5.29 -4.41 20.73
CA ILE A 192 4.68 -4.80 19.45
C ILE A 192 3.16 -4.78 19.53
N ASP A 193 2.58 -5.17 20.66
CA ASP A 193 1.16 -4.96 20.95
C ASP A 193 0.79 -3.47 20.83
N SER A 194 1.53 -2.59 21.54
CA SER A 194 1.35 -1.14 21.45
C SER A 194 1.52 -0.61 20.03
N LEU A 195 2.55 -1.05 19.31
CA LEU A 195 2.80 -0.64 17.93
C LEU A 195 1.64 -1.03 17.00
N CYS A 196 1.15 -2.27 17.09
CA CYS A 196 0.04 -2.73 16.25
C CYS A 196 -1.26 -1.96 16.55
N ARG A 197 -1.47 -1.59 17.81
CA ARG A 197 -2.57 -0.70 18.23
C ARG A 197 -2.40 0.71 17.68
N GLY A 198 -1.19 1.25 17.70
CA GLY A 198 -0.89 2.59 17.19
C GLY A 198 -0.95 2.71 15.67
N VAL A 199 -0.76 1.62 14.92
CA VAL A 199 -0.67 1.64 13.45
C VAL A 199 -1.90 1.08 12.76
N PHE A 200 -2.44 -0.02 13.28
CA PHE A 200 -3.56 -0.74 12.68
C PHE A 200 -4.82 -0.65 13.53
N ALA A 201 -4.73 -0.08 14.73
CA ALA A 201 -5.73 -0.24 15.79
C ALA A 201 -6.12 -1.73 15.97
N GLY A 202 -5.15 -2.64 15.80
CA GLY A 202 -5.41 -4.07 15.68
C GLY A 202 -4.71 -4.91 16.75
N ASP A 203 -5.18 -6.14 16.92
CA ASP A 203 -4.55 -7.12 17.83
C ASP A 203 -3.40 -7.86 17.13
N CYS A 204 -2.17 -7.66 17.62
CA CYS A 204 -0.97 -8.31 17.08
C CYS A 204 -1.02 -9.85 17.10
N ARG A 205 -1.93 -10.45 17.88
CA ARG A 205 -2.14 -11.91 17.93
C ARG A 205 -2.95 -12.45 16.76
N THR A 206 -3.68 -11.58 16.06
CA THR A 206 -4.50 -11.95 14.90
C THR A 206 -3.91 -11.43 13.59
N LEU A 207 -3.25 -10.27 13.64
CA LEU A 207 -2.64 -9.62 12.50
C LEU A 207 -1.51 -10.46 11.90
N SER A 208 -1.50 -10.55 10.57
CA SER A 208 -0.47 -11.23 9.78
C SER A 208 0.84 -10.46 9.78
N LEU A 209 1.95 -11.14 10.08
CA LEU A 209 3.28 -10.58 9.90
C LEU A 209 3.57 -10.30 8.42
N ARG A 210 3.25 -11.25 7.53
CA ARG A 210 3.59 -11.14 6.11
C ARG A 210 2.92 -9.94 5.44
N SER A 211 1.69 -9.61 5.83
CA SER A 211 0.98 -8.44 5.32
C SER A 211 1.34 -7.17 6.07
N CYS A 212 1.43 -7.23 7.41
CA CYS A 212 1.61 -6.01 8.21
C CYS A 212 3.06 -5.52 8.27
N PHE A 213 4.02 -6.44 8.23
CA PHE A 213 5.45 -6.13 8.31
C PHE A 213 6.26 -6.99 7.32
N PRO A 214 5.99 -6.86 5.99
CA PRO A 214 6.60 -7.70 4.96
C PRO A 214 8.13 -7.64 4.99
N PHE A 215 8.70 -6.48 5.32
CA PHE A 215 10.15 -6.30 5.41
C PHE A 215 10.78 -7.11 6.57
N LEU A 216 10.09 -7.34 7.71
CA LEU A 216 10.58 -8.24 8.78
C LEU A 216 10.53 -9.69 8.32
N TYR A 217 9.43 -10.08 7.68
CA TYR A 217 9.23 -11.40 7.11
C TYR A 217 10.32 -11.73 6.07
N GLU A 218 10.59 -10.80 5.15
CA GLU A 218 11.63 -10.94 4.12
C GLU A 218 13.04 -10.93 4.72
N ALA A 219 13.30 -10.07 5.73
CA ALA A 219 14.57 -10.03 6.44
C ALA A 219 14.90 -11.38 7.09
N GLU A 220 13.94 -11.98 7.81
CA GLU A 220 14.07 -13.33 8.36
C GLU A 220 14.33 -14.36 7.26
N ARG A 221 13.52 -14.41 6.21
CA ARG A 221 13.65 -15.46 5.18
C ARG A 221 14.99 -15.40 4.45
N ARG A 222 15.55 -14.20 4.28
CA ARG A 222 16.81 -13.98 3.56
C ARG A 222 18.05 -14.29 4.38
N LYS A 223 18.05 -13.96 5.68
CA LYS A 223 19.25 -14.03 6.54
C LYS A 223 19.08 -14.82 7.83
N ARG A 224 17.93 -15.47 8.04
CA ARG A 224 17.52 -16.20 9.26
C ARG A 224 17.43 -15.33 10.53
N SER A 225 18.04 -14.15 10.53
CA SER A 225 17.93 -13.10 11.54
C SER A 225 17.36 -11.85 10.90
N VAL A 226 16.43 -11.21 11.60
CA VAL A 226 15.86 -9.92 11.20
C VAL A 226 16.93 -8.84 11.24
N ILE A 227 17.76 -8.77 12.28
CA ILE A 227 18.78 -7.73 12.43
C ILE A 227 19.79 -7.80 11.27
N LEU A 228 20.31 -9.00 10.97
CA LEU A 228 21.21 -9.21 9.82
C LEU A 228 20.49 -8.93 8.49
N GLY A 229 19.21 -9.27 8.43
CA GLY A 229 18.34 -9.04 7.29
C GLY A 229 18.04 -7.54 7.03
N LEU A 230 18.01 -6.71 8.06
CA LEU A 230 17.84 -5.26 7.90
C LEU A 230 19.17 -4.57 7.63
N ALA A 231 20.24 -4.97 8.32
CA ALA A 231 21.58 -4.37 8.15
C ALA A 231 22.16 -4.58 6.73
N THR A 232 21.82 -5.70 6.10
CA THR A 232 22.26 -6.02 4.72
C THR A 232 21.17 -5.73 3.67
N GLY A 233 20.05 -5.16 4.09
CA GLY A 233 18.93 -4.78 3.24
C GLY A 233 19.04 -3.32 2.79
N GLY A 234 18.71 -3.05 1.54
CA GLY A 234 18.59 -1.70 1.02
C GLY A 234 17.57 -1.70 -0.11
N ASP A 235 16.65 -0.75 -0.08
CA ASP A 235 15.69 -0.56 -1.17
C ASP A 235 16.45 -0.02 -2.39
N ARG A 236 16.61 -0.87 -3.40
CA ARG A 236 17.29 -0.55 -4.67
C ARG A 236 16.31 -0.06 -5.73
N SER A 237 15.05 0.16 -5.38
CA SER A 237 14.07 0.67 -6.34
C SER A 237 14.45 2.09 -6.80
N PRO A 238 14.27 2.42 -8.09
CA PRO A 238 14.42 3.78 -8.58
C PRO A 238 13.55 4.73 -7.76
N GLN A 239 14.17 5.70 -7.10
CA GLN A 239 13.47 6.66 -6.26
C GLN A 239 13.09 7.89 -7.11
N PRO A 240 11.88 8.46 -6.94
CA PRO A 240 11.57 9.75 -7.52
C PRO A 240 12.49 10.83 -6.92
N ASP A 241 12.70 11.91 -7.66
CA ASP A 241 13.43 13.08 -7.20
C ASP A 241 12.59 14.35 -7.39
N SER A 242 12.68 15.26 -6.42
CA SER A 242 12.06 16.58 -6.46
C SER A 242 12.81 17.51 -5.50
N ALA A 243 12.67 18.84 -5.66
CA ALA A 243 13.23 19.80 -4.72
C ALA A 243 12.76 19.54 -3.27
N LEU A 244 11.50 19.16 -3.11
CA LEU A 244 10.92 18.86 -1.80
C LEU A 244 11.49 17.59 -1.16
N ILE A 245 11.75 16.54 -1.96
CA ILE A 245 12.38 15.30 -1.49
C ILE A 245 13.80 15.58 -0.99
N ARG A 246 14.57 16.39 -1.74
CA ARG A 246 15.93 16.81 -1.36
C ARG A 246 15.91 17.59 -0.05
N LYS A 247 15.03 18.60 0.04
CA LYS A 247 14.81 19.38 1.27
C LYS A 247 14.46 18.49 2.47
N ALA A 248 13.49 17.59 2.32
CA ALA A 248 13.07 16.68 3.40
C ALA A 248 14.20 15.75 3.87
N THR A 249 15.11 15.39 2.96
CA THR A 249 16.28 14.56 3.27
C THR A 249 17.36 15.38 4.00
N GLU A 250 17.68 16.56 3.49
CA GLU A 250 18.68 17.49 4.05
C GLU A 250 18.30 17.95 5.46
N GLU A 251 17.05 18.37 5.64
CA GLU A 251 16.50 18.80 6.94
C GLU A 251 16.14 17.61 7.86
N LYS A 252 16.30 16.38 7.38
CA LYS A 252 16.05 15.14 8.13
C LYS A 252 14.64 15.09 8.71
N TRP A 253 13.62 15.26 7.88
CA TRP A 253 12.23 15.20 8.30
C TRP A 253 11.88 13.81 8.85
N SER A 254 11.12 13.79 9.94
CA SER A 254 10.56 12.58 10.55
C SER A 254 9.14 12.30 10.07
N GLN A 255 8.36 13.37 9.96
CA GLN A 255 7.01 13.45 9.42
C GLN A 255 6.74 14.89 8.97
N TRP A 256 5.63 15.11 8.28
CA TRP A 256 5.18 16.42 7.85
C TRP A 256 3.64 16.46 7.77
N SER A 257 3.08 17.66 7.88
CA SER A 257 1.66 17.96 7.63
C SER A 257 1.55 19.24 6.78
N LEU A 258 0.35 19.79 6.64
CA LEU A 258 0.08 21.02 5.89
C LEU A 258 -0.47 22.10 6.84
N GLN A 259 -0.21 23.37 6.53
CA GLN A 259 -0.65 24.53 7.33
C GLN A 259 -2.15 24.49 7.64
N GLY A 260 -2.99 24.17 6.66
CA GLY A 260 -4.43 24.00 6.83
C GLY A 260 -4.86 22.59 7.26
N GLY A 261 -3.97 21.77 7.82
CA GLY A 261 -4.19 20.34 8.09
C GLY A 261 -4.19 19.48 6.83
N LEU A 262 -4.15 18.15 7.01
CA LEU A 262 -3.99 17.18 5.94
C LEU A 262 -5.15 17.16 4.95
N GLN A 263 -6.37 17.57 5.33
CA GLN A 263 -7.47 17.73 4.37
C GLN A 263 -7.13 18.68 3.21
N THR A 264 -6.17 19.60 3.41
CA THR A 264 -5.62 20.45 2.34
C THR A 264 -5.06 19.63 1.17
N LEU A 265 -4.53 18.43 1.41
CA LEU A 265 -4.05 17.54 0.36
C LEU A 265 -5.20 16.99 -0.49
N SER A 266 -6.28 16.55 0.14
CA SER A 266 -7.46 16.06 -0.57
C SER A 266 -8.18 17.17 -1.34
N GLU A 267 -8.24 18.38 -0.77
CA GLU A 267 -8.80 19.57 -1.43
C GLU A 267 -7.99 19.93 -2.68
N ALA A 268 -6.66 19.96 -2.58
CA ALA A 268 -5.80 20.22 -3.73
C ALA A 268 -5.88 19.13 -4.82
N LEU A 269 -6.08 17.87 -4.43
CA LEU A 269 -6.32 16.78 -5.38
C LEU A 269 -7.67 16.96 -6.09
N GLU A 270 -8.73 17.33 -5.37
CA GLU A 270 -10.04 17.65 -5.95
C GLU A 270 -9.94 18.78 -6.99
N ASP A 271 -9.29 19.88 -6.63
CA ASP A 271 -9.06 21.01 -7.52
C ASP A 271 -8.29 20.59 -8.78
N PHE A 272 -7.20 19.84 -8.60
CA PHE A 272 -6.38 19.36 -9.70
C PHE A 272 -7.15 18.45 -10.67
N ILE A 273 -7.89 17.46 -10.16
CA ILE A 273 -8.60 16.52 -11.04
C ILE A 273 -9.77 17.21 -11.74
N LYS A 274 -10.42 18.17 -11.08
CA LYS A 274 -11.48 18.99 -11.69
C LYS A 274 -10.91 19.85 -12.84
N GLU A 275 -9.75 20.48 -12.65
CA GLU A 275 -9.05 21.22 -13.70
C GLU A 275 -8.68 20.32 -14.90
N LYS A 276 -8.33 19.05 -14.64
CA LYS A 276 -8.06 18.05 -15.69
C LYS A 276 -9.30 17.43 -16.33
N GLY A 277 -10.50 17.92 -16.00
CA GLY A 277 -11.75 17.47 -16.62
C GLY A 277 -12.28 16.14 -16.10
N VAL A 278 -11.88 15.70 -14.91
CA VAL A 278 -12.52 14.56 -14.24
C VAL A 278 -13.94 14.94 -13.84
N GLU A 279 -14.91 14.10 -14.21
CA GLU A 279 -16.30 14.26 -13.81
C GLU A 279 -16.47 13.76 -12.36
N ILE A 280 -16.93 14.61 -11.45
CA ILE A 280 -17.04 14.28 -10.03
C ILE A 280 -18.52 14.29 -9.63
N HIS A 281 -19.02 13.16 -9.13
CA HIS A 281 -20.35 13.06 -8.56
C HIS A 281 -20.26 12.71 -7.07
N LYS A 282 -20.74 13.63 -6.24
CA LYS A 282 -20.97 13.44 -4.80
C LYS A 282 -22.41 12.97 -4.59
N ASP A 283 -22.72 12.48 -3.40
CA ASP A 283 -24.06 11.94 -3.07
C ASP A 283 -24.55 10.88 -4.08
N SER A 284 -23.60 10.14 -4.66
CA SER A 284 -23.82 9.22 -5.78
C SER A 284 -23.32 7.81 -5.40
N PRO A 285 -23.96 7.14 -4.43
CA PRO A 285 -23.55 5.82 -3.99
C PRO A 285 -23.70 4.81 -5.14
N VAL A 286 -22.64 4.07 -5.43
CA VAL A 286 -22.74 2.88 -6.28
C VAL A 286 -23.57 1.84 -5.54
N THR A 287 -24.59 1.30 -6.21
CA THR A 287 -25.56 0.36 -5.61
C THR A 287 -25.29 -1.08 -6.03
N SER A 288 -24.86 -1.30 -7.28
CA SER A 288 -24.40 -2.61 -7.77
C SER A 288 -23.50 -2.46 -9.00
N LEU A 289 -22.79 -3.54 -9.29
CA LEU A 289 -21.87 -3.65 -10.43
C LEU A 289 -22.26 -4.85 -11.28
N GLU A 290 -22.41 -4.62 -12.57
CA GLU A 290 -22.73 -5.65 -13.56
C GLU A 290 -21.71 -5.64 -14.70
N ARG A 291 -21.59 -6.78 -15.37
CA ARG A 291 -20.89 -6.87 -16.66
C ARG A 291 -21.91 -6.83 -17.78
N THR A 292 -21.66 -5.98 -18.76
CA THR A 292 -22.42 -5.96 -20.01
C THR A 292 -21.99 -7.12 -20.93
N PRO A 293 -22.80 -7.48 -21.95
CA PRO A 293 -22.44 -8.53 -22.90
C PRO A 293 -21.13 -8.27 -23.67
N ASP A 294 -20.78 -7.01 -23.89
CA ASP A 294 -19.51 -6.58 -24.50
C ASP A 294 -18.36 -6.44 -23.49
N ASN A 295 -18.53 -7.00 -22.28
CA ASN A 295 -17.53 -7.06 -21.22
C ASN A 295 -17.06 -5.70 -20.68
N ARG A 296 -17.89 -4.66 -20.80
CA ARG A 296 -17.73 -3.40 -20.07
C ARG A 296 -18.37 -3.49 -18.68
N TRP A 297 -18.10 -2.49 -17.84
CA TRP A 297 -18.74 -2.32 -16.55
C TRP A 297 -20.01 -1.51 -16.69
N LYS A 298 -21.08 -2.00 -16.10
CA LYS A 298 -22.30 -1.24 -15.84
C LYS A 298 -22.36 -0.96 -14.35
N ILE A 299 -22.23 0.31 -13.99
CA ILE A 299 -22.22 0.80 -12.61
C ILE A 299 -23.59 1.36 -12.32
N MET A 300 -24.32 0.74 -11.39
CA MET A 300 -25.67 1.15 -11.02
C MET A 300 -25.64 2.22 -9.94
N LEU A 301 -26.48 3.23 -10.10
CA LEU A 301 -26.69 4.37 -9.21
C LEU A 301 -28.19 4.50 -8.91
N PRO A 302 -28.62 5.20 -7.85
CA PRO A 302 -30.04 5.39 -7.56
C PRO A 302 -30.84 6.01 -8.72
N GLY A 303 -30.22 6.90 -9.50
CA GLY A 303 -30.86 7.62 -10.62
C GLY A 303 -30.56 7.06 -12.01
N GLY A 304 -29.90 5.91 -12.14
CA GLY A 304 -29.56 5.35 -13.45
C GLY A 304 -28.32 4.47 -13.45
N SER A 305 -27.60 4.41 -14.57
CA SER A 305 -26.38 3.62 -14.68
C SER A 305 -25.35 4.29 -15.59
N ILE A 306 -24.08 4.03 -15.30
CA ILE A 306 -22.93 4.48 -16.10
C ILE A 306 -22.26 3.26 -16.72
N ILE A 307 -21.91 3.34 -18.00
CA ILE A 307 -21.10 2.33 -18.69
C ILE A 307 -19.65 2.80 -18.76
N ALA A 308 -18.71 1.93 -18.41
CA ALA A 308 -17.28 2.22 -18.44
C ALA A 308 -16.44 1.01 -18.87
N ASP A 309 -15.28 1.26 -19.48
CA ASP A 309 -14.36 0.19 -19.89
C ASP A 309 -13.65 -0.42 -18.68
N HIS A 310 -13.33 0.42 -17.68
CA HIS A 310 -12.66 0.02 -16.46
C HIS A 310 -13.32 0.63 -15.22
N LEU A 311 -13.22 -0.11 -14.11
CA LEU A 311 -13.63 0.30 -12.78
C LEU A 311 -12.43 0.20 -11.84
N PHE A 312 -12.19 1.26 -11.08
CA PHE A 312 -11.27 1.28 -9.95
C PHE A 312 -12.07 1.28 -8.65
N GLY A 313 -12.01 0.18 -7.89
CA GLY A 313 -12.68 0.07 -6.60
C GLY A 313 -11.82 0.67 -5.48
N ALA A 314 -12.15 1.88 -5.04
CA ALA A 314 -11.52 2.61 -3.92
C ALA A 314 -12.43 2.70 -2.68
N VAL A 315 -13.48 1.88 -2.62
CA VAL A 315 -14.36 1.71 -1.45
C VAL A 315 -13.81 0.61 -0.51
N PRO A 316 -14.22 0.55 0.77
CA PRO A 316 -13.81 -0.53 1.68
C PRO A 316 -14.15 -1.92 1.12
N ALA A 317 -13.33 -2.96 1.38
CA ALA A 317 -13.54 -4.31 0.84
C ALA A 317 -14.93 -4.89 1.10
N LYS A 318 -15.47 -4.74 2.33
CA LYS A 318 -16.82 -5.20 2.64
C LYS A 318 -17.88 -4.51 1.77
N VAL A 319 -17.74 -3.21 1.54
CA VAL A 319 -18.64 -2.48 0.63
C VAL A 319 -18.48 -3.03 -0.79
N LEU A 320 -17.25 -3.15 -1.28
CA LEU A 320 -16.99 -3.70 -2.61
C LEU A 320 -17.59 -5.11 -2.78
N SER A 321 -17.51 -5.96 -1.76
CA SER A 321 -18.07 -7.31 -1.78
C SER A 321 -19.58 -7.33 -1.99
N GLN A 322 -20.29 -6.32 -1.48
CA GLN A 322 -21.75 -6.16 -1.61
C GLN A 322 -22.14 -5.60 -2.97
N LEU A 323 -21.26 -4.83 -3.61
CA LEU A 323 -21.52 -4.23 -4.92
C LEU A 323 -21.26 -5.20 -6.08
N LEU A 324 -20.36 -6.16 -5.90
CA LEU A 324 -19.93 -7.09 -6.94
C LEU A 324 -21.04 -8.08 -7.34
N PRO A 325 -21.06 -8.50 -8.61
CA PRO A 325 -22.06 -9.46 -9.07
C PRO A 325 -21.80 -10.86 -8.47
N PRO A 326 -22.83 -11.72 -8.32
CA PRO A 326 -22.67 -13.08 -7.81
C PRO A 326 -21.66 -13.94 -8.59
N SER A 327 -21.48 -13.65 -9.88
CA SER A 327 -20.48 -14.30 -10.74
C SER A 327 -19.03 -14.08 -10.30
N ALA A 328 -18.78 -13.09 -9.43
CA ALA A 328 -17.48 -12.86 -8.80
C ALA A 328 -17.29 -13.64 -7.48
N GLY A 329 -18.03 -14.74 -7.29
CA GLY A 329 -18.14 -15.51 -6.04
C GLY A 329 -16.87 -15.66 -5.19
N PRO A 330 -15.73 -16.16 -5.74
CA PRO A 330 -14.49 -16.30 -4.97
C PRO A 330 -13.96 -14.98 -4.41
N MET A 331 -14.09 -13.89 -5.17
CA MET A 331 -13.65 -12.56 -4.74
C MET A 331 -14.60 -11.97 -3.69
N VAL A 332 -15.91 -12.13 -3.87
CA VAL A 332 -16.92 -11.71 -2.88
C VAL A 332 -16.66 -12.39 -1.53
N SER A 333 -16.42 -13.71 -1.55
CA SER A 333 -16.10 -14.48 -0.34
C SER A 333 -14.86 -13.91 0.37
N ASN A 334 -13.76 -13.69 -0.35
CA ASN A 334 -12.53 -13.15 0.22
C ASN A 334 -12.70 -11.73 0.79
N LEU A 335 -13.36 -10.83 0.05
CA LEU A 335 -13.56 -9.43 0.47
C LEU A 335 -14.53 -9.31 1.65
N SER A 336 -15.57 -10.14 1.70
CA SER A 336 -16.56 -10.13 2.80
C SER A 336 -15.96 -10.50 4.15
N GLN A 337 -14.90 -11.33 4.14
CA GLN A 337 -14.19 -11.78 5.34
C GLN A 337 -13.20 -10.73 5.89
N MET A 338 -12.91 -9.67 5.13
CA MET A 338 -11.96 -8.63 5.57
C MET A 338 -12.56 -7.81 6.70
N SER A 339 -12.00 -7.96 7.91
CA SER A 339 -12.38 -7.17 9.08
C SER A 339 -11.92 -5.72 8.98
N SER A 340 -12.63 -4.82 9.65
CA SER A 340 -12.20 -3.42 9.80
C SER A 340 -12.49 -2.96 11.22
N ALA A 341 -11.56 -2.22 11.80
CA ALA A 341 -11.68 -1.68 13.14
C ALA A 341 -12.36 -0.31 13.14
N THR A 342 -13.17 -0.06 14.17
CA THR A 342 -13.76 1.24 14.46
C THR A 342 -12.88 1.99 15.45
N VAL A 343 -12.61 3.27 15.17
CA VAL A 343 -11.80 4.13 16.04
C VAL A 343 -12.54 5.43 16.28
N ALA A 344 -12.72 5.79 17.55
CA ALA A 344 -13.12 7.12 17.94
C ALA A 344 -11.88 8.00 18.15
N VAL A 345 -11.89 9.17 17.52
CA VAL A 345 -10.87 10.20 17.63
C VAL A 345 -11.45 11.32 18.47
N VAL A 346 -10.92 11.50 19.68
CA VAL A 346 -11.36 12.56 20.60
C VAL A 346 -10.24 13.59 20.73
N ASN A 347 -10.43 14.72 20.07
CA ASN A 347 -9.54 15.86 20.16
C ASN A 347 -9.90 16.69 21.38
N LEU A 348 -8.92 17.01 22.23
CA LEU A 348 -9.09 17.84 23.41
C LEU A 348 -8.08 19.00 23.35
N GLU A 349 -8.55 20.21 23.65
CA GLU A 349 -7.72 21.40 23.81
C GLU A 349 -7.81 21.90 25.25
N TYR A 350 -6.67 22.26 25.83
CA TYR A 350 -6.53 22.81 27.17
C TYR A 350 -5.80 24.14 27.10
N ASP A 351 -6.07 25.01 28.07
CA ASP A 351 -5.40 26.29 28.17
C ASP A 351 -3.98 26.15 28.71
N GLY A 352 -3.03 26.87 28.13
CA GLY A 352 -1.61 26.84 28.51
C GLY A 352 -0.83 25.64 27.99
N GLU A 353 0.44 25.57 28.40
CA GLU A 353 1.31 24.41 28.18
C GLU A 353 1.15 23.43 29.34
N ALA A 354 0.47 22.31 29.10
CA ALA A 354 0.00 21.44 30.18
C ALA A 354 0.59 20.02 30.15
N LEU A 355 1.39 19.68 29.14
CA LEU A 355 1.95 18.33 28.99
C LEU A 355 3.13 18.08 29.96
N PRO A 356 3.14 16.94 30.69
CA PRO A 356 4.21 16.63 31.65
C PRO A 356 5.53 16.20 30.98
N VAL A 357 5.47 15.78 29.71
CA VAL A 357 6.63 15.30 28.95
C VAL A 357 6.57 15.77 27.50
N SER A 358 7.75 15.98 26.91
CA SER A 358 7.87 16.33 25.49
C SER A 358 8.06 15.11 24.61
N GLY A 359 7.17 14.88 23.64
CA GLY A 359 7.28 13.82 22.65
C GLY A 359 6.15 13.83 21.64
N PHE A 360 6.03 12.77 20.85
CA PHE A 360 4.90 12.63 19.92
C PHE A 360 3.59 12.26 20.61
N GLY A 361 3.71 11.54 21.72
CA GLY A 361 2.58 10.87 22.33
C GLY A 361 3.03 9.59 23.02
N HIS A 362 2.05 8.85 23.51
CA HIS A 362 2.24 7.54 24.10
C HIS A 362 1.21 6.53 23.60
N LEU A 363 1.59 5.26 23.64
CA LEU A 363 0.71 4.13 23.35
C LEU A 363 0.45 3.35 24.62
N ILE A 364 -0.71 2.68 24.67
CA ILE A 364 -1.15 1.90 25.82
C ILE A 364 -1.26 0.45 25.37
N PRO A 365 -0.49 -0.49 25.94
CA PRO A 365 -0.64 -1.91 25.63
C PRO A 365 -2.04 -2.43 25.97
N SER A 366 -2.51 -3.44 25.24
CA SER A 366 -3.84 -4.03 25.41
C SER A 366 -4.10 -4.64 26.79
N PHE A 367 -3.06 -4.99 27.54
CA PHE A 367 -3.19 -5.50 28.91
C PHE A 367 -3.39 -4.39 29.95
N GLU A 368 -3.02 -3.14 29.64
CA GLU A 368 -3.30 -1.98 30.49
C GLU A 368 -4.72 -1.49 30.29
N ASP A 369 -5.11 -1.29 29.03
CA ASP A 369 -6.45 -0.84 28.66
C ASP A 369 -6.79 -1.32 27.24
N ARG A 370 -7.90 -2.05 27.08
CA ARG A 370 -8.34 -2.53 25.77
C ARG A 370 -9.06 -1.46 24.96
N ALA A 371 -9.71 -0.51 25.62
CA ALA A 371 -10.48 0.56 25.02
C ALA A 371 -9.58 1.69 24.49
N LEU A 372 -8.53 2.06 25.21
CA LEU A 372 -7.67 3.20 24.88
C LEU A 372 -6.41 2.79 24.11
N LEU A 373 -6.25 3.23 22.85
CA LEU A 373 -5.10 2.90 22.02
C LEU A 373 -3.85 3.72 22.38
N GLY A 374 -4.04 5.01 22.68
CA GLY A 374 -2.97 5.95 23.01
C GLY A 374 -3.41 7.41 22.86
N ILE A 375 -2.49 8.31 23.19
CA ILE A 375 -2.69 9.76 23.11
C ILE A 375 -1.57 10.40 22.30
N VAL A 376 -1.93 11.19 21.29
CA VAL A 376 -1.01 12.01 20.49
C VAL A 376 -0.94 13.41 21.07
N TYR A 377 0.27 13.97 21.14
CA TYR A 377 0.54 15.32 21.64
C TYR A 377 0.66 16.29 20.45
N ASP A 378 -0.47 16.62 19.82
CA ASP A 378 -0.52 17.32 18.54
C ASP A 378 0.20 18.68 18.58
N SER A 379 0.09 19.42 19.70
CA SER A 379 0.78 20.70 19.88
C SER A 379 2.31 20.60 19.84
N LEU A 380 2.89 19.45 20.18
CA LEU A 380 4.34 19.27 20.15
C LEU A 380 4.85 18.92 18.75
N ALA A 381 4.03 18.23 17.95
CA ALA A 381 4.36 17.92 16.56
C ALA A 381 4.13 19.11 15.63
N PHE A 382 2.99 19.78 15.77
CA PHE A 382 2.57 20.90 14.93
C PHE A 382 2.10 22.06 15.81
N PRO A 383 3.02 22.80 16.48
CA PRO A 383 2.65 23.95 17.30
C PRO A 383 1.96 25.05 16.48
N GLN A 384 2.21 25.12 15.17
CA GLN A 384 1.55 26.06 14.25
C GLN A 384 0.04 25.79 14.07
N HIS A 385 -0.45 24.64 14.53
CA HIS A 385 -1.87 24.27 14.52
C HIS A 385 -2.58 24.57 15.83
N ASN A 386 -1.90 25.16 16.81
CA ASN A 386 -2.51 25.64 18.04
C ASN A 386 -3.32 26.91 17.78
N ARG A 387 -4.26 27.22 18.67
CA ARG A 387 -5.00 28.48 18.59
C ARG A 387 -4.04 29.69 18.62
N SER A 388 -4.44 30.74 17.94
CA SER A 388 -3.71 32.00 17.88
C SER A 388 -3.97 32.86 19.11
N GLY A 389 -3.01 33.71 19.47
CA GLY A 389 -3.20 34.74 20.51
C GLY A 389 -3.11 34.26 21.96
N SER A 390 -3.09 32.95 22.23
CA SER A 390 -2.86 32.41 23.58
C SER A 390 -2.23 31.03 23.54
N SER A 391 -1.55 30.64 24.62
CA SER A 391 -0.98 29.30 24.74
C SER A 391 -2.09 28.25 24.91
N SER A 392 -1.95 27.13 24.23
CA SER A 392 -2.86 25.99 24.29
C SER A 392 -2.14 24.67 24.10
N THR A 393 -2.69 23.63 24.70
CA THR A 393 -2.27 22.24 24.52
C THR A 393 -3.39 21.46 23.85
N ARG A 394 -3.13 20.95 22.65
CA ARG A 394 -3.99 20.02 21.92
C ARG A 394 -3.43 18.61 22.03
N ILE A 395 -4.32 17.68 22.37
CA ILE A 395 -4.07 16.25 22.36
C ILE A 395 -5.19 15.53 21.63
N THR A 396 -4.88 14.34 21.13
CA THR A 396 -5.87 13.46 20.53
C THR A 396 -5.84 12.10 21.20
N VAL A 397 -6.95 11.71 21.80
CA VAL A 397 -7.14 10.38 22.38
C VAL A 397 -7.75 9.46 21.33
N MET A 398 -7.10 8.32 21.11
CA MET A 398 -7.55 7.29 20.17
C MET A 398 -8.21 6.15 20.95
N ILE A 399 -9.48 5.89 20.69
CA ILE A 399 -10.30 4.92 21.43
C ILE A 399 -10.83 3.86 20.47
N GLY A 400 -10.77 2.58 20.83
CA GLY A 400 -11.38 1.47 20.08
C GLY A 400 -10.37 0.50 19.50
N GLY A 401 -10.38 0.36 18.18
CA GLY A 401 -9.60 -0.63 17.46
C GLY A 401 -10.29 -2.01 17.45
N ALA A 402 -9.49 -3.08 17.49
CA ALA A 402 -9.97 -4.46 17.48
C ALA A 402 -10.92 -4.80 18.64
N TRP A 403 -10.90 -4.02 19.72
CA TRP A 403 -11.75 -4.21 20.90
C TRP A 403 -12.95 -3.26 20.93
N PHE A 404 -13.16 -2.43 19.91
CA PHE A 404 -14.26 -1.46 19.93
C PHE A 404 -15.63 -2.15 20.10
N GLU A 405 -15.94 -3.13 19.26
CA GLU A 405 -17.23 -3.82 19.27
C GLU A 405 -17.45 -4.60 20.57
N SER A 406 -16.40 -5.24 21.11
CA SER A 406 -16.50 -5.98 22.39
C SER A 406 -16.56 -5.07 23.63
N THR A 407 -16.07 -3.84 23.52
CA THR A 407 -16.09 -2.86 24.63
C THR A 407 -17.36 -2.02 24.64
N PHE A 408 -17.85 -1.64 23.46
CA PHE A 408 -18.92 -0.65 23.31
C PHE A 408 -20.17 -1.17 22.60
N GLY A 409 -20.13 -2.36 22.00
CA GLY A 409 -21.21 -2.87 21.17
C GLY A 409 -21.38 -2.10 19.85
N ASP A 410 -22.61 -2.06 19.35
CA ASP A 410 -22.95 -1.45 18.05
C ASP A 410 -23.09 0.08 18.10
N SER A 411 -23.26 0.65 19.29
CA SER A 411 -23.48 2.08 19.49
C SER A 411 -22.85 2.58 20.78
N VAL A 412 -22.17 3.72 20.69
CA VAL A 412 -21.59 4.43 21.84
C VAL A 412 -21.97 5.90 21.76
N SER A 413 -22.30 6.52 22.90
CA SER A 413 -22.62 7.94 22.94
C SER A 413 -21.35 8.79 22.92
N SER A 414 -21.48 10.01 22.38
CA SER A 414 -20.39 10.98 22.38
C SER A 414 -19.98 11.36 23.80
N GLU A 415 -20.91 11.47 24.76
CA GLU A 415 -20.54 11.78 26.15
C GLU A 415 -19.67 10.68 26.76
N LYS A 416 -19.95 9.40 26.46
CA LYS A 416 -19.16 8.29 26.98
C LYS A 416 -17.73 8.31 26.43
N LEU A 417 -17.57 8.57 25.12
CA LEU A 417 -16.25 8.71 24.50
C LEU A 417 -15.49 9.91 25.04
N LEU A 418 -16.17 11.04 25.23
CA LEU A 418 -15.59 12.24 25.83
C LEU A 418 -15.10 11.98 27.24
N HIS A 419 -15.95 11.36 28.07
CA HIS A 419 -15.62 11.04 29.45
C HIS A 419 -14.36 10.16 29.53
N LEU A 420 -14.29 9.08 28.74
CA LEU A 420 -13.12 8.20 28.67
C LEU A 420 -11.86 8.97 28.23
N ALA A 421 -11.98 9.85 27.24
CA ALA A 421 -10.84 10.65 26.78
C ALA A 421 -10.35 11.64 27.84
N THR A 422 -11.26 12.34 28.53
CA THR A 422 -10.91 13.27 29.60
C THR A 422 -10.33 12.55 30.82
N GLU A 423 -10.87 11.38 31.16
CA GLU A 423 -10.33 10.55 32.25
C GLU A 423 -8.92 10.06 31.91
N ALA A 424 -8.70 9.57 30.68
CA ALA A 424 -7.38 9.17 30.21
C ALA A 424 -6.38 10.34 30.27
N ALA A 425 -6.76 11.52 29.78
CA ALA A 425 -5.93 12.72 29.86
C ALA A 425 -5.60 13.12 31.31
N ALA A 426 -6.59 13.05 32.21
CA ALA A 426 -6.40 13.38 33.62
C ALA A 426 -5.48 12.38 34.34
N VAL A 427 -5.67 11.08 34.12
CA VAL A 427 -4.95 10.00 34.80
C VAL A 427 -3.54 9.81 34.23
N GLN A 428 -3.39 9.87 32.91
CA GLN A 428 -2.13 9.52 32.22
C GLN A 428 -1.22 10.73 32.02
N LEU A 429 -1.79 11.95 31.92
CA LEU A 429 -1.05 13.19 31.66
C LEU A 429 -1.20 14.24 32.76
N GLY A 430 -2.05 14.03 33.77
CA GLY A 430 -2.30 15.02 34.83
C GLY A 430 -3.20 16.18 34.40
N LEU A 431 -3.84 16.10 33.23
CA LEU A 431 -4.72 17.15 32.69
C LEU A 431 -6.10 17.08 33.34
N ARG A 432 -6.20 17.54 34.60
CA ARG A 432 -7.42 17.43 35.43
C ARG A 432 -8.46 18.54 35.20
N GLY A 433 -8.09 19.61 34.50
CA GLY A 433 -9.02 20.70 34.17
C GLY A 433 -10.04 20.28 33.12
N THR A 434 -11.08 21.10 32.93
CA THR A 434 -12.01 20.93 31.80
C THR A 434 -11.32 21.39 30.52
N PRO A 435 -11.38 20.61 29.41
CA PRO A 435 -10.86 21.07 28.13
C PRO A 435 -11.65 22.29 27.64
N SER A 436 -10.96 23.31 27.15
CA SER A 436 -11.59 24.49 26.54
C SER A 436 -12.27 24.18 25.20
N ARG A 437 -11.88 23.07 24.56
CA ARG A 437 -12.55 22.51 23.39
C ARG A 437 -12.46 21.00 23.35
N ALA A 438 -13.55 20.34 22.95
CA ALA A 438 -13.58 18.91 22.68
C ALA A 438 -14.29 18.62 21.36
N ILE A 439 -13.66 17.81 20.50
CA ILE A 439 -14.23 17.41 19.21
C ILE A 439 -14.11 15.90 19.06
N ILE A 440 -15.26 15.23 18.89
CA ILE A 440 -15.37 13.78 18.84
C ILE A 440 -15.76 13.38 17.43
N ASN A 441 -15.01 12.45 16.85
CA ASN A 441 -15.32 11.89 15.55
C ASN A 441 -15.19 10.35 15.60
N LEU A 442 -16.29 9.66 15.32
CA LEU A 442 -16.34 8.20 15.30
C LEU A 442 -16.13 7.68 13.87
N ASN A 443 -14.96 7.09 13.62
CA ASN A 443 -14.63 6.48 12.33
C ASN A 443 -15.02 5.00 12.33
N LYS A 444 -16.26 4.71 11.92
CA LYS A 444 -16.79 3.34 11.84
C LYS A 444 -16.07 2.55 10.75
N LYS A 445 -15.56 1.36 11.09
CA LYS A 445 -14.93 0.39 10.16
C LYS A 445 -13.84 1.04 9.26
N ALA A 446 -13.00 1.87 9.86
CA ALA A 446 -12.05 2.72 9.13
C ALA A 446 -10.71 2.06 8.81
N LEU A 447 -10.25 1.12 9.64
CA LEU A 447 -8.92 0.51 9.50
C LEU A 447 -9.05 -0.97 9.16
N PRO A 448 -8.63 -1.41 7.97
CA PRO A 448 -8.62 -2.84 7.62
C PRO A 448 -7.74 -3.64 8.58
N ALA A 449 -8.27 -4.74 9.10
CA ALA A 449 -7.51 -5.68 9.92
C ALA A 449 -7.17 -6.92 9.10
N SER A 450 -5.88 -7.11 8.83
CA SER A 450 -5.36 -8.19 7.98
C SER A 450 -4.99 -9.40 8.81
N SER A 451 -5.96 -10.31 9.00
CA SER A 451 -5.71 -11.53 9.77
C SER A 451 -4.95 -12.59 8.94
N SER A 452 -4.16 -13.41 9.62
CA SER A 452 -3.39 -14.50 9.01
C SER A 452 -4.26 -15.47 8.21
N SER A 453 -5.49 -15.73 8.65
CA SER A 453 -6.44 -16.66 7.99
C SER A 453 -6.90 -16.25 6.58
N ILE A 454 -6.95 -14.95 6.28
CA ILE A 454 -7.52 -14.39 5.04
C ILE A 454 -6.51 -14.44 3.88
N ILE A 455 -5.22 -14.31 4.19
CA ILE A 455 -4.13 -14.16 3.22
C ILE A 455 -3.81 -15.49 2.52
N TYR A 456 -4.03 -16.63 3.19
CA TYR A 456 -3.83 -17.96 2.60
C TYR A 456 -4.75 -18.26 1.41
N ARG A 457 -5.90 -17.58 1.32
CA ARG A 457 -6.91 -17.86 0.28
C ARG A 457 -6.75 -17.01 -0.99
N SER A 458 -5.80 -16.09 -1.04
CA SER A 458 -5.69 -15.15 -2.18
C SER A 458 -4.28 -14.60 -2.41
N ALA A 459 -3.43 -15.39 -3.09
CA ALA A 459 -2.11 -14.93 -3.57
C ALA A 459 -2.17 -13.64 -4.43
N SER A 460 -3.33 -13.36 -5.03
CA SER A 460 -3.62 -12.14 -5.80
C SER A 460 -3.87 -10.89 -4.94
N LEU A 461 -4.41 -11.02 -3.72
CA LEU A 461 -4.63 -9.91 -2.78
C LEU A 461 -3.35 -9.51 -2.03
N VAL A 462 -2.44 -10.46 -1.82
CA VAL A 462 -1.15 -10.21 -1.14
C VAL A 462 -0.28 -9.18 -1.88
N HIS A 463 -0.39 -9.11 -3.22
CA HIS A 463 0.31 -8.08 -3.99
C HIS A 463 -0.29 -6.70 -3.75
N LEU A 464 -1.62 -6.59 -3.62
CA LEU A 464 -2.37 -5.37 -3.36
C LEU A 464 -1.90 -4.62 -2.11
N MET A 465 -1.64 -5.38 -1.05
CA MET A 465 -1.27 -4.87 0.27
C MET A 465 0.19 -4.42 0.39
N LYS A 466 1.09 -4.97 -0.45
CA LYS A 466 2.53 -4.70 -0.40
C LYS A 466 2.90 -3.24 -0.66
N GLY A 467 2.14 -2.52 -1.49
CA GLY A 467 2.38 -1.10 -1.80
C GLY A 467 1.84 -0.13 -0.74
N PHE A 468 0.79 -0.54 -0.01
CA PHE A 468 -0.05 0.37 0.77
C PHE A 468 0.39 0.51 2.23
N LEU A 469 0.98 -0.54 2.80
CA LEU A 469 1.34 -0.56 4.22
C LEU A 469 2.68 0.12 4.57
N LEU A 470 3.48 0.45 3.56
CA LEU A 470 4.71 1.24 3.70
C LEU A 470 4.45 2.73 4.04
N MET A 471 3.18 3.16 4.07
CA MET A 471 2.77 4.50 4.51
C MET A 471 2.92 4.71 6.02
N THR A 472 2.90 3.65 6.83
CA THR A 472 2.77 3.78 8.29
C THR A 472 3.89 3.03 9.02
N VAL A 473 4.79 3.82 9.61
CA VAL A 473 5.83 3.46 10.61
C VAL A 473 7.14 2.81 10.13
N PHE A 474 8.26 3.34 10.64
CA PHE A 474 9.47 2.66 11.15
C PHE A 474 10.45 3.67 11.75
N ILE A 475 10.67 3.58 13.06
CA ILE A 475 11.96 3.93 13.67
C ILE A 475 12.48 2.66 14.36
N MET A 476 13.65 2.20 13.93
CA MET A 476 14.68 1.78 14.87
C MET A 476 15.81 2.84 14.83
N PRO A 477 16.50 3.10 15.95
CA PRO A 477 17.63 4.03 15.97
C PRO A 477 18.87 3.32 15.44
N GLY A 478 19.54 3.90 14.44
CA GLY A 478 20.80 3.34 13.96
C GLY A 478 21.34 4.11 12.75
N ASN A 479 22.14 5.13 13.03
CA ASN A 479 23.08 5.67 12.06
C ASN A 479 24.13 4.60 11.75
N LEU A 480 24.39 4.30 10.47
CA LEU A 480 25.70 3.85 9.99
C LEU A 480 25.88 4.30 8.53
N TYR A 481 27.11 4.69 8.24
CA TYR A 481 27.50 5.66 7.23
C TYR A 481 27.57 5.15 5.77
N SER A 482 27.58 6.15 4.88
CA SER A 482 27.89 6.26 3.45
C SER A 482 28.95 5.31 2.85
N ALA A 483 28.76 4.93 1.58
CA ALA A 483 29.82 4.89 0.56
C ALA A 483 29.24 4.96 -0.87
N SER A 484 29.78 5.88 -1.67
CA SER A 484 29.46 6.19 -3.07
C SER A 484 30.00 5.16 -4.07
N LEU A 485 29.35 5.02 -5.25
CA LEU A 485 30.03 4.94 -6.55
C LEU A 485 29.05 5.09 -7.73
N VAL A 486 29.45 5.96 -8.66
CA VAL A 486 28.78 6.42 -9.88
C VAL A 486 29.10 5.48 -11.07
N THR A 487 28.17 5.25 -12.00
CA THR A 487 28.38 5.38 -13.48
C THR A 487 27.15 5.06 -14.37
N ARG A 488 26.76 6.08 -15.16
CA ARG A 488 26.21 6.21 -16.53
C ARG A 488 25.52 5.06 -17.32
N GLY A 489 24.39 5.47 -17.96
CA GLY A 489 24.03 5.29 -19.40
C GLY A 489 23.44 3.93 -19.81
N LYS A 490 22.52 3.76 -20.78
CA LYS A 490 21.92 4.56 -21.86
C LYS A 490 20.58 3.90 -22.25
N THR A 491 19.68 4.69 -22.80
CA THR A 491 18.38 4.34 -23.42
C THR A 491 18.52 3.65 -24.79
N ARG A 492 17.61 2.71 -25.13
CA ARG A 492 17.06 2.58 -26.50
C ARG A 492 15.76 1.74 -26.58
N ASN A 493 14.87 2.20 -27.46
CA ASN A 493 13.49 1.79 -27.74
C ASN A 493 13.30 0.34 -28.27
N ARG A 494 12.12 -0.25 -28.00
CA ARG A 494 11.33 -1.12 -28.91
C ARG A 494 9.91 -1.37 -28.37
N THR A 495 8.93 -1.03 -29.21
CA THR A 495 7.47 -0.97 -29.01
C THR A 495 6.77 -2.34 -29.07
N GLY A 496 5.61 -2.46 -28.41
CA GLY A 496 4.70 -3.63 -28.46
C GLY A 496 4.30 -4.14 -27.07
N PRO A 497 5.21 -4.69 -26.26
CA PRO A 497 4.94 -5.09 -24.86
C PRO A 497 4.94 -3.91 -23.85
N GLN A 498 5.30 -2.72 -24.31
CA GLN A 498 5.57 -1.56 -23.45
C GLN A 498 4.33 -0.93 -22.81
N LEU A 499 3.09 -1.27 -23.21
CA LEU A 499 1.89 -0.62 -22.66
C LEU A 499 1.41 -1.28 -21.36
N VAL A 500 1.43 -2.61 -21.26
CA VAL A 500 1.23 -3.32 -19.98
C VAL A 500 2.38 -3.02 -19.03
N GLN A 501 3.60 -2.84 -19.57
CA GLN A 501 4.76 -2.41 -18.80
C GLN A 501 4.77 -0.91 -18.48
N LYS A 502 4.09 -0.04 -19.26
CA LYS A 502 3.91 1.40 -18.97
C LYS A 502 2.80 1.63 -17.97
N LEU A 503 1.67 0.94 -18.11
CA LEU A 503 0.60 0.92 -17.10
C LEU A 503 1.18 0.34 -15.81
N ASN A 504 1.82 -0.83 -15.85
CA ASN A 504 2.57 -1.31 -14.68
C ASN A 504 3.62 -0.30 -14.23
N ASN A 505 4.42 0.35 -15.08
CA ASN A 505 5.42 1.32 -14.60
C ASN A 505 4.81 2.62 -14.06
N VAL A 506 3.62 3.05 -14.50
CA VAL A 506 2.89 4.21 -13.95
C VAL A 506 2.30 3.84 -12.59
N TYR A 507 1.77 2.62 -12.46
CA TYR A 507 1.17 2.12 -11.22
C TYR A 507 2.20 1.63 -10.19
N THR A 508 3.33 1.09 -10.65
CA THR A 508 4.52 0.78 -9.83
C THR A 508 5.25 2.07 -9.42
N LYS A 509 5.23 3.12 -10.26
CA LYS A 509 5.68 4.47 -9.85
C LYS A 509 4.72 5.14 -8.86
N ALA A 510 3.45 4.75 -8.83
CA ALA A 510 2.47 5.22 -7.86
C ALA A 510 2.44 4.39 -6.56
N ASN A 511 3.23 3.30 -6.46
CA ASN A 511 3.09 2.28 -5.40
C ASN A 511 1.63 1.79 -5.20
N ILE A 512 0.83 1.85 -6.25
CA ILE A 512 -0.49 1.22 -6.30
C ILE A 512 -0.26 -0.17 -6.89
N SER A 513 -0.43 -1.20 -6.07
CA SER A 513 -0.34 -2.57 -6.54
C SER A 513 -1.54 -2.88 -7.44
N ILE A 514 -1.26 -3.01 -8.73
CA ILE A 514 -2.25 -3.24 -9.78
C ILE A 514 -2.01 -4.60 -10.41
N VAL A 515 -3.04 -5.47 -10.37
CA VAL A 515 -3.05 -6.73 -11.12
C VAL A 515 -4.01 -6.57 -12.30
N LEU A 516 -3.48 -6.23 -13.48
CA LEU A 516 -4.23 -6.30 -14.73
C LEU A 516 -4.04 -7.69 -15.35
N LEU A 517 -5.07 -8.53 -15.36
CA LEU A 517 -5.10 -9.77 -16.14
C LEU A 517 -5.63 -9.49 -17.56
N HIS A 518 -4.76 -9.31 -18.55
CA HIS A 518 -5.22 -9.25 -19.95
C HIS A 518 -5.34 -10.65 -20.57
N ARG A 519 -6.45 -10.87 -21.28
CA ARG A 519 -6.73 -12.00 -22.17
C ARG A 519 -5.84 -11.91 -23.41
N ASP A 520 -4.86 -12.79 -23.55
CA ASP A 520 -4.43 -13.25 -24.88
C ASP A 520 -3.87 -14.66 -24.73
N THR A 521 -4.77 -15.63 -24.77
CA THR A 521 -4.44 -17.06 -24.87
C THR A 521 -5.22 -17.64 -26.03
N THR A 522 -4.63 -17.58 -27.22
CA THR A 522 -4.73 -18.63 -28.26
C THR A 522 -3.84 -18.26 -29.44
N THR A 523 -2.62 -18.82 -29.48
CA THR A 523 -1.94 -19.41 -30.66
C THR A 523 -0.48 -19.69 -30.27
N ILE A 524 -0.20 -20.89 -29.74
CA ILE A 524 1.16 -21.43 -29.79
C ILE A 524 1.35 -21.93 -31.23
N LYS A 525 1.77 -21.03 -32.12
CA LYS A 525 2.40 -21.46 -33.37
C LYS A 525 3.82 -21.87 -33.00
N TYR A 526 4.09 -23.17 -33.05
CA TYR A 526 5.44 -23.71 -33.07
C TYR A 526 6.16 -23.14 -34.29
N LEU A 527 6.89 -22.02 -34.13
CA LEU A 527 7.93 -21.65 -35.08
C LEU A 527 9.16 -22.47 -34.73
N PHE A 528 9.33 -23.61 -35.41
CA PHE A 528 10.62 -24.28 -35.51
C PHE A 528 11.60 -23.35 -36.23
N CYS A 529 12.30 -22.51 -35.47
CA CYS A 529 13.46 -21.82 -36.00
C CYS A 529 14.63 -22.80 -36.02
N ARG A 530 14.86 -23.47 -37.16
CA ARG A 530 16.15 -24.10 -37.46
C ARG A 530 17.24 -23.03 -37.36
N LYS A 531 18.00 -23.00 -36.28
CA LYS A 531 19.31 -22.35 -36.25
C LYS A 531 20.38 -23.42 -36.26
N LYS A 532 21.19 -23.40 -37.32
CA LYS A 532 22.48 -24.08 -37.42
C LYS A 532 23.42 -23.46 -36.38
N ASN A 533 24.19 -24.28 -35.67
CA ASN A 533 25.31 -23.80 -34.87
C ASN A 533 26.50 -23.50 -35.78
N ALA A 534 27.39 -22.61 -35.34
CA ALA A 534 28.50 -22.03 -36.10
C ALA A 534 29.61 -22.99 -36.58
N LEU A 535 29.39 -24.32 -36.55
CA LEU A 535 30.35 -25.35 -36.97
C LEU A 535 29.73 -26.51 -37.81
N GLY A 536 28.50 -26.37 -38.31
CA GLY A 536 28.06 -27.18 -39.48
C GLY A 536 27.85 -28.69 -39.32
N GLN A 537 27.68 -29.26 -38.12
CA GLN A 537 27.37 -30.69 -37.95
C GLN A 537 25.90 -30.99 -37.58
N LYS A 538 25.33 -32.07 -38.15
CA LYS A 538 23.99 -32.60 -37.87
C LYS A 538 24.01 -33.48 -36.60
N ILE A 539 22.98 -33.38 -35.76
CA ILE A 539 22.77 -34.29 -34.61
C ILE A 539 21.46 -35.07 -34.85
N HIS A 540 21.52 -36.39 -34.75
CA HIS A 540 20.39 -37.33 -34.87
C HIS A 540 19.65 -37.53 -33.53
N PRO A 541 18.35 -37.87 -33.53
CA PRO A 541 17.57 -38.07 -32.30
C PRO A 541 17.85 -39.43 -31.65
N LEU A 542 17.93 -39.46 -30.32
CA LEU A 542 17.93 -40.69 -29.51
C LEU A 542 16.48 -41.10 -29.17
N GLU A 543 16.25 -42.40 -29.23
CA GLU A 543 14.97 -43.12 -29.15
C GLU A 543 14.29 -43.04 -27.77
N ARG A 544 12.95 -43.19 -27.77
CA ARG A 544 12.13 -43.38 -26.56
C ARG A 544 12.19 -44.84 -26.11
N PRO A 545 12.34 -45.16 -24.82
CA PRO A 545 11.96 -46.47 -24.33
C PRO A 545 10.46 -46.52 -24.03
N SER A 546 9.83 -47.58 -24.54
CA SER A 546 8.48 -48.06 -24.27
C SER A 546 8.41 -48.69 -22.88
N PHE A 547 7.34 -48.41 -22.12
CA PHE A 547 6.93 -49.26 -21.00
C PHE A 547 5.52 -49.78 -21.22
N LEU A 548 5.44 -51.10 -21.16
CA LEU A 548 4.29 -51.97 -21.30
C LEU A 548 3.36 -51.89 -20.08
N ASP A 549 2.09 -52.08 -20.40
CA ASP A 549 0.95 -52.35 -19.54
C ASP A 549 1.21 -53.55 -18.61
N LYS A 550 0.99 -53.37 -17.29
CA LYS A 550 0.60 -54.42 -16.33
C LYS A 550 0.10 -53.73 -15.06
N GLY A 551 -1.16 -53.99 -14.73
CA GLY A 551 -1.83 -53.40 -13.58
C GLY A 551 -1.27 -53.88 -12.24
N GLU A 552 -1.27 -52.96 -11.26
CA GLU A 552 -1.62 -53.21 -9.87
C GLU A 552 -1.62 -51.87 -9.10
N SER A 553 -2.64 -51.66 -8.27
CA SER A 553 -2.81 -50.47 -7.44
C SER A 553 -1.86 -50.50 -6.23
N LYS A 554 -0.91 -49.57 -6.13
CA LYS A 554 -0.36 -49.10 -4.84
C LYS A 554 0.05 -47.63 -4.92
N ASN A 555 -0.45 -46.84 -3.96
CA ASN A 555 -0.02 -45.47 -3.67
C ASN A 555 1.47 -45.45 -3.34
N VAL A 556 2.29 -44.96 -4.27
CA VAL A 556 3.69 -44.59 -4.03
C VAL A 556 3.97 -43.29 -4.79
N HIS A 557 4.29 -42.21 -4.07
CA HIS A 557 4.84 -41.00 -4.69
C HIS A 557 6.22 -41.32 -5.29
N PRO A 558 6.50 -41.04 -6.58
CA PRO A 558 7.83 -41.29 -7.13
C PRO A 558 8.85 -40.27 -6.59
N PRO A 559 10.13 -40.65 -6.43
CA PRO A 559 11.17 -39.78 -5.90
C PRO A 559 11.51 -38.66 -6.88
N LEU A 560 11.72 -37.45 -6.35
CA LEU A 560 12.21 -36.30 -7.11
C LEU A 560 13.67 -36.54 -7.52
N ILE A 561 13.91 -36.75 -8.82
CA ILE A 561 15.26 -36.72 -9.42
C ILE A 561 15.51 -35.28 -9.90
N PRO A 562 16.53 -34.56 -9.38
CA PRO A 562 16.86 -33.22 -9.86
C PRO A 562 17.57 -33.27 -11.21
N ILE A 563 17.00 -32.61 -12.23
CA ILE A 563 17.67 -32.36 -13.52
C ILE A 563 18.46 -31.05 -13.41
N TRP A 564 19.78 -31.13 -13.59
CA TRP A 564 20.66 -29.97 -13.67
C TRP A 564 20.71 -29.44 -15.10
N ILE A 565 20.37 -28.17 -15.30
CA ILE A 565 20.63 -27.46 -16.56
C ILE A 565 21.66 -26.38 -16.28
N ASP A 566 22.88 -26.62 -16.73
CA ASP A 566 23.96 -25.64 -16.66
C ASP A 566 23.80 -24.64 -17.81
N LYS A 567 23.66 -23.35 -17.50
CA LYS A 567 23.68 -22.29 -18.50
C LYS A 567 24.64 -21.20 -18.07
N VAL A 568 25.86 -21.28 -18.59
CA VAL A 568 26.91 -20.28 -18.40
C VAL A 568 26.58 -19.05 -19.25
N TYR A 569 26.07 -18.00 -18.62
CA TYR A 569 26.17 -16.62 -19.14
C TYR A 569 26.31 -15.66 -17.94
N ARG A 570 27.51 -15.06 -17.80
CA ARG A 570 27.85 -14.00 -16.83
C ARG A 570 27.52 -14.28 -15.35
N GLY A 571 28.14 -15.32 -14.78
CA GLY A 571 28.53 -15.35 -13.36
C GLY A 571 27.46 -15.30 -12.27
N HIS A 572 26.17 -15.38 -12.60
CA HIS A 572 25.08 -15.37 -11.61
C HIS A 572 24.33 -16.71 -11.57
N LYS A 573 24.51 -17.47 -10.48
CA LYS A 573 23.69 -18.65 -10.18
C LYS A 573 22.30 -18.19 -9.72
N THR A 574 21.26 -18.53 -10.48
CA THR A 574 19.86 -18.30 -10.09
C THR A 574 19.17 -19.66 -9.98
N CYS A 575 18.61 -19.96 -8.80
CA CYS A 575 17.80 -21.16 -8.60
C CYS A 575 16.35 -20.84 -9.00
N ILE A 576 15.80 -21.58 -9.95
CA ILE A 576 14.37 -21.55 -10.28
C ILE A 576 13.79 -22.89 -9.83
N THR A 577 12.95 -22.87 -8.81
CA THR A 577 12.11 -24.00 -8.44
C THR A 577 10.79 -23.86 -9.18
N ALA A 578 10.47 -24.79 -10.07
CA ALA A 578 9.16 -24.86 -10.73
C ALA A 578 8.37 -26.03 -10.12
N SER A 579 7.23 -25.72 -9.53
CA SER A 579 6.21 -26.72 -9.16
C SER A 579 5.14 -26.69 -10.23
N VAL A 580 5.01 -27.76 -11.01
CA VAL A 580 3.91 -27.93 -11.96
C VAL A 580 2.73 -28.51 -11.21
N PHE A 581 1.67 -27.74 -11.04
CA PHE A 581 0.35 -28.26 -10.70
C PHE A 581 -0.45 -28.38 -12.00
N ASN A 582 -0.76 -29.61 -12.38
CA ASN A 582 -1.73 -29.89 -13.43
C ASN A 582 -3.11 -29.90 -12.75
N GLN A 583 -3.88 -28.83 -12.92
CA GLN A 583 -5.32 -28.84 -12.74
C GLN A 583 -5.92 -28.09 -13.92
N ASP A 584 -6.75 -28.80 -14.69
CA ASP A 584 -7.59 -28.25 -15.73
C ASP A 584 -8.41 -27.07 -15.19
N LEU A 585 -8.17 -25.88 -15.74
CA LEU A 585 -8.95 -24.66 -15.47
C LEU A 585 -9.24 -23.98 -16.80
N SER A 586 -10.16 -24.57 -17.58
CA SER A 586 -10.96 -23.85 -18.56
C SER A 586 -12.13 -23.20 -17.82
N GLU A 587 -12.06 -21.89 -17.61
CA GLU A 587 -13.18 -20.90 -17.63
C GLU A 587 -12.87 -19.66 -16.79
N SER A 588 -13.06 -18.49 -17.39
CA SER A 588 -13.14 -17.14 -16.78
C SER A 588 -11.98 -16.65 -15.89
N LYS A 589 -10.91 -16.14 -16.51
CA LYS A 589 -9.97 -15.23 -15.82
C LYS A 589 -10.48 -13.80 -15.92
N ILE A 590 -10.98 -13.25 -14.80
CA ILE A 590 -11.50 -11.89 -14.70
C ILE A 590 -10.40 -10.94 -14.19
N PRO A 591 -9.95 -9.92 -14.95
CA PRO A 591 -9.10 -8.87 -14.42
C PRO A 591 -9.84 -7.92 -13.49
N PHE A 592 -9.27 -7.69 -12.30
CA PHE A 592 -9.74 -6.71 -11.34
C PHE A 592 -8.58 -5.97 -10.68
N LEU A 593 -8.86 -4.73 -10.31
CA LEU A 593 -7.92 -3.82 -9.69
C LEU A 593 -8.63 -3.24 -8.46
N VAL A 594 -8.17 -3.66 -7.28
CA VAL A 594 -8.69 -3.21 -5.99
C VAL A 594 -7.63 -2.31 -5.39
N ALA A 595 -7.97 -1.18 -4.78
CA ALA A 595 -7.03 -0.44 -3.95
C ALA A 595 -7.76 -0.03 -2.69
N GLU A 596 -7.40 -0.64 -1.56
CA GLU A 596 -8.05 -0.34 -0.31
C GLU A 596 -7.58 1.00 0.25
N ASN A 597 -8.51 1.72 0.87
CA ASN A 597 -8.26 2.99 1.51
C ASN A 597 -7.84 2.71 2.96
N ILE A 598 -6.53 2.63 3.22
CA ILE A 598 -6.01 2.47 4.58
C ILE A 598 -5.85 3.87 5.18
N GLY A 599 -6.64 4.16 6.21
CA GLY A 599 -6.43 5.33 7.06
C GLY A 599 -5.01 5.31 7.62
N LEU A 600 -4.24 6.34 7.31
CA LEU A 600 -3.04 6.70 8.07
C LEU A 600 -3.52 7.11 9.48
N THR A 601 -3.08 6.42 10.53
CA THR A 601 -3.28 6.83 11.93
C THR A 601 -2.22 7.82 12.38
#